data_AF-A0A1U9N4U4-F1
#
_entry.id   AF-A0A1U9N4U4-F1
#
_cell.length_a   1.000
_cell.length_b   1.000
_cell.length_c   1.000
_cell.angle_alpha   90.00
_cell.angle_beta   90.00
_cell.angle_gamma   90.00
#
_symmetry.space_group_name_H-M   'P 1'
#
loop_
_entity.id
_entity.type
_entity.pdbx_description
1 polymer ?
#
loop_
_entity_poly.entity_id
_entity_poly.type
_entity_poly.pdbx_seq_one_letter_code
_entity_poly.pdbx_strand_id
1 'polypeptide(L)'
;MKQCIPNDWQPQDATVQLLAQNGVNCEFTLSQVLEFRIYWSERGVHHHAWNSKFMKHVMHEWRRHEVEIAKGQSMHIMYSAWQPLQRAFDILARQGISQQFALDQLPEFVLYWMDRGDISNTWNTRFIQHVRYKVQNQQSVSTKTTSMREQLTDRSWATTGGGNAIEKL
;
A
#
# COMPACT_ATOMS: atom_id res chain seq x y z
N MET A 1 28.36 28.00 -24.58
CA MET A 1 27.25 27.23 -25.17
C MET A 1 26.48 26.54 -24.05
N LYS A 2 25.14 26.44 -24.10
CA LYS A 2 24.35 25.81 -23.05
C LYS A 2 24.20 24.32 -23.36
N GLN A 3 24.69 23.46 -22.47
CA GLN A 3 24.73 22.01 -22.70
C GLN A 3 23.40 21.36 -22.30
N CYS A 4 22.91 20.44 -23.14
CA CYS A 4 21.96 19.41 -22.73
C CYS A 4 22.67 18.45 -21.76
N ILE A 5 21.95 17.51 -21.14
CA ILE A 5 22.62 16.45 -20.37
C ILE A 5 23.51 15.63 -21.33
N PRO A 6 24.79 15.40 -21.01
CA PRO A 6 25.63 14.56 -21.84
C PRO A 6 25.14 13.10 -21.89
N ASN A 7 25.53 12.40 -22.95
CA ASN A 7 25.84 10.97 -22.81
C ASN A 7 27.08 10.83 -21.92
N ASP A 8 27.36 9.61 -21.42
CA ASP A 8 28.34 9.33 -20.37
C ASP A 8 28.19 10.08 -19.02
N TRP A 9 27.30 11.09 -18.90
CA TRP A 9 27.07 11.86 -17.67
C TRP A 9 26.89 10.98 -16.43
N GLN A 10 27.52 11.38 -15.33
CA GLN A 10 27.37 10.74 -14.02
C GLN A 10 27.14 11.80 -12.94
N PRO A 11 26.41 11.45 -11.87
CA PRO A 11 26.34 12.30 -10.68
C PRO A 11 27.74 12.43 -10.07
N GLN A 12 28.02 13.59 -9.46
CA GLN A 12 29.25 13.76 -8.70
C GLN A 12 29.27 12.84 -7.47
N ASP A 13 30.45 12.32 -7.09
CA ASP A 13 30.60 11.46 -5.90
C ASP A 13 30.02 12.12 -4.64
N ALA A 14 30.22 13.43 -4.46
CA ALA A 14 29.64 14.20 -3.37
C ALA A 14 28.09 14.18 -3.36
N THR A 15 27.44 14.07 -4.54
CA THR A 15 25.98 13.92 -4.65
C THR A 15 25.54 12.51 -4.23
N VAL A 16 26.29 11.47 -4.63
CA VAL A 16 26.03 10.08 -4.23
C VAL A 16 26.25 9.91 -2.72
N GLN A 17 27.34 10.45 -2.17
CA GLN A 17 27.62 10.46 -0.73
C GLN A 17 26.57 11.23 0.06
N LEU A 18 26.04 12.35 -0.46
CA LEU A 18 24.98 13.10 0.20
C LEU A 18 23.66 12.31 0.22
N LEU A 19 23.31 11.62 -0.87
CA LEU A 19 22.15 10.72 -0.92
C LEU A 19 22.30 9.55 0.06
N ALA A 20 23.50 8.96 0.16
CA ALA A 20 23.82 7.91 1.13
C ALA A 20 23.68 8.38 2.59
N GLN A 21 24.15 9.60 2.91
CA GLN A 21 23.95 10.23 4.23
C GLN A 21 22.47 10.48 4.56
N ASN A 22 21.61 10.60 3.54
CA ASN A 22 20.15 10.73 3.69
C ASN A 22 19.42 9.37 3.66
N GLY A 23 20.14 8.24 3.74
CA GLY A 23 19.58 6.89 3.83
C GLY A 23 19.26 6.21 2.50
N VAL A 24 19.56 6.85 1.36
CA VAL A 24 19.36 6.24 0.04
C VAL A 24 20.53 5.31 -0.29
N ASN A 25 20.27 4.06 -0.68
CA ASN A 25 21.33 3.14 -1.08
C ASN A 25 22.11 3.67 -2.31
N CYS A 26 23.43 3.59 -2.29
CA CYS A 26 24.30 3.96 -3.42
C CYS A 26 23.98 3.16 -4.69
N GLU A 27 23.69 1.86 -4.58
CA GLU A 27 23.32 0.99 -5.72
C GLU A 27 22.02 1.46 -6.36
N PHE A 28 21.01 1.78 -5.53
CA PHE A 28 19.77 2.39 -6.00
C PHE A 28 20.03 3.74 -6.67
N THR A 29 20.86 4.59 -6.06
CA THR A 29 21.25 5.89 -6.64
C THR A 29 21.87 5.71 -8.04
N LEU A 30 22.77 4.75 -8.21
CA LEU A 30 23.41 4.47 -9.50
C LEU A 30 22.44 3.90 -10.55
N SER A 31 21.46 3.08 -10.14
CA SER A 31 20.47 2.51 -11.07
C SER A 31 19.61 3.58 -11.77
N GLN A 32 19.33 4.69 -11.08
CA GLN A 32 18.54 5.81 -11.62
C GLN A 32 19.30 6.66 -12.66
N VAL A 33 20.62 6.51 -12.81
CA VAL A 33 21.44 7.36 -13.70
C VAL A 33 21.05 7.17 -15.17
N LEU A 34 20.76 5.93 -15.59
CA LEU A 34 20.42 5.63 -16.99
C LEU A 34 19.05 6.21 -17.37
N GLU A 35 18.02 5.97 -16.56
CA GLU A 35 16.66 6.50 -16.79
C GLU A 35 16.67 8.04 -16.80
N PHE A 36 17.32 8.66 -15.82
CA PHE A 36 17.44 10.12 -15.75
C PHE A 36 18.14 10.72 -16.99
N ARG A 37 19.19 10.05 -17.48
CA ARG A 37 19.88 10.46 -18.72
C ARG A 37 18.98 10.36 -19.93
N ILE A 38 18.30 9.23 -20.14
CA ILE A 38 17.39 9.03 -21.26
C ILE A 38 16.33 10.13 -21.23
N TYR A 39 15.61 10.27 -20.11
CA TYR A 39 14.54 11.25 -19.94
C TYR A 39 14.97 12.69 -20.22
N TRP A 40 16.12 13.14 -19.71
CA TRP A 40 16.58 14.52 -19.94
C TRP A 40 17.25 14.73 -21.30
N SER A 41 17.76 13.67 -21.94
CA SER A 41 18.31 13.74 -23.29
C SER A 41 17.21 13.94 -24.34
N GLU A 42 16.12 13.17 -24.26
CA GLU A 42 14.94 13.28 -25.13
C GLU A 42 14.23 14.63 -24.98
N ARG A 43 14.20 15.19 -23.76
CA ARG A 43 13.58 16.49 -23.49
C ARG A 43 14.32 17.67 -24.12
N GLY A 44 15.59 17.53 -24.49
CA GLY A 44 16.41 18.62 -25.07
C GLY A 44 16.59 19.84 -24.17
N VAL A 45 16.25 19.76 -22.88
CA VAL A 45 16.22 20.92 -21.98
C VAL A 45 17.64 21.29 -21.51
N HIS A 46 18.05 22.52 -21.79
CA HIS A 46 19.29 23.07 -21.25
C HIS A 46 19.21 23.31 -19.73
N HIS A 47 20.18 22.81 -18.99
CA HIS A 47 20.28 23.04 -17.55
C HIS A 47 21.74 22.94 -17.08
N HIS A 48 22.09 23.63 -16.00
CA HIS A 48 23.46 23.60 -15.45
C HIS A 48 23.55 22.81 -14.14
N ALA A 49 22.50 22.77 -13.33
CA ALA A 49 22.46 22.02 -12.07
C ALA A 49 21.83 20.62 -12.26
N TRP A 50 22.48 19.75 -13.03
CA TRP A 50 22.01 18.37 -13.24
C TRP A 50 22.05 17.55 -11.94
N ASN A 51 23.10 17.66 -11.13
CA ASN A 51 23.20 17.00 -9.82
C ASN A 51 22.02 17.33 -8.88
N SER A 52 21.61 18.60 -8.79
CA SER A 52 20.47 19.01 -7.95
C SER A 52 19.12 18.52 -8.47
N LYS A 53 18.95 18.37 -9.79
CA LYS A 53 17.78 17.71 -10.39
C LYS A 53 17.80 16.21 -10.11
N PHE A 54 18.95 15.58 -10.27
CA PHE A 54 19.16 14.16 -10.03
C PHE A 54 18.86 13.79 -8.58
N MET A 55 19.41 14.54 -7.61
CA MET A 55 19.14 14.36 -6.18
C MET A 55 17.63 14.46 -5.87
N LYS A 56 16.89 15.41 -6.46
CA LYS A 56 15.44 15.51 -6.30
C LYS A 56 14.67 14.34 -6.91
N HIS A 57 15.11 13.86 -8.07
CA HIS A 57 14.54 12.68 -8.72
C HIS A 57 14.81 11.43 -7.88
N VAL A 58 16.06 11.11 -7.54
CA VAL A 58 16.42 9.95 -6.72
C VAL A 58 15.70 9.96 -5.37
N MET A 59 15.57 11.11 -4.69
CA MET A 59 14.79 11.19 -3.44
C MET A 59 13.27 10.94 -3.64
N HIS A 60 12.72 11.26 -4.81
CA HIS A 60 11.34 10.93 -5.16
C HIS A 60 11.20 9.43 -5.46
N GLU A 61 12.11 8.86 -6.26
CA GLU A 61 12.12 7.44 -6.61
C GLU A 61 12.36 6.57 -5.38
N TRP A 62 13.28 6.94 -4.50
CA TRP A 62 13.55 6.24 -3.26
C TRP A 62 12.31 6.18 -2.38
N ARG A 63 11.58 7.29 -2.19
CA ARG A 63 10.34 7.30 -1.42
C ARG A 63 9.24 6.44 -2.04
N ARG A 64 9.19 6.32 -3.38
CA ARG A 64 8.29 5.38 -4.06
C ARG A 64 8.73 3.94 -3.80
N HIS A 65 10.02 3.66 -3.90
CA HIS A 65 10.62 2.35 -3.66
C HIS A 65 10.44 1.87 -2.21
N GLU A 66 10.62 2.72 -1.21
CA GLU A 66 10.33 2.44 0.20
C GLU A 66 8.87 2.04 0.42
N VAL A 67 7.93 2.73 -0.22
CA VAL A 67 6.49 2.42 -0.15
C VAL A 67 6.18 1.08 -0.82
N GLU A 68 6.79 0.75 -1.96
CA GLU A 68 6.60 -0.56 -2.61
C GLU A 68 7.28 -1.70 -1.85
N ILE A 69 8.45 -1.48 -1.24
CA ILE A 69 9.07 -2.45 -0.32
C ILE A 69 8.16 -2.68 0.90
N ALA A 70 7.68 -1.61 1.55
CA ALA A 70 6.78 -1.74 2.70
C ALA A 70 5.46 -2.45 2.33
N LYS A 71 4.93 -2.20 1.12
CA LYS A 71 3.79 -2.95 0.56
C LYS A 71 4.12 -4.42 0.34
N GLY A 72 5.27 -4.75 -0.24
CA GLY A 72 5.70 -6.12 -0.52
C GLY A 72 5.99 -6.92 0.74
N GLN A 73 6.70 -6.32 1.70
CA GLN A 73 6.94 -6.90 3.04
C GLN A 73 5.65 -7.12 3.84
N SER A 74 4.60 -6.33 3.57
CA SER A 74 3.27 -6.52 4.16
C SER A 74 2.32 -7.38 3.32
N MET A 75 2.71 -7.85 2.13
CA MET A 75 1.94 -8.84 1.38
C MET A 75 2.14 -10.22 2.00
N HIS A 76 1.08 -10.78 2.57
CA HIS A 76 1.09 -12.12 3.15
C HIS A 76 -0.18 -12.89 2.77
N ILE A 77 -0.07 -14.21 2.74
CA ILE A 77 -1.25 -15.08 2.85
C ILE A 77 -1.90 -14.92 4.22
N MET A 78 -3.20 -15.19 4.32
CA MET A 78 -3.85 -15.32 5.62
C MET A 78 -3.27 -16.52 6.39
N TYR A 79 -3.13 -16.40 7.71
CA TYR A 79 -2.64 -17.47 8.58
C TYR A 79 -3.48 -17.55 9.87
N SER A 80 -3.52 -18.71 10.51
CA SER A 80 -4.42 -19.02 11.64
C SER A 80 -4.26 -18.10 12.86
N ALA A 81 -3.05 -17.59 13.11
CA ALA A 81 -2.76 -16.66 14.20
C ALA A 81 -2.85 -15.18 13.79
N TRP A 82 -3.37 -14.86 12.60
CA TRP A 82 -3.49 -13.48 12.12
C TRP A 82 -4.43 -12.66 13.00
N GLN A 83 -4.00 -11.45 13.35
CA GLN A 83 -4.82 -10.48 14.08
C GLN A 83 -4.82 -9.12 13.37
N PRO A 84 -5.95 -8.38 13.42
CA PRO A 84 -5.99 -6.99 12.97
C PRO A 84 -5.07 -6.13 13.83
N LEU A 85 -4.45 -5.12 13.21
CA LEU A 85 -3.71 -4.09 13.92
C LEU A 85 -4.66 -3.24 14.78
N GLN A 86 -4.18 -2.72 15.91
CA GLN A 86 -4.98 -1.89 16.82
C GLN A 86 -5.78 -0.78 16.11
N ARG A 87 -5.15 -0.11 15.13
CA ARG A 87 -5.79 0.92 14.28
C ARG A 87 -7.10 0.48 13.62
N ALA A 88 -7.27 -0.81 13.33
CA ALA A 88 -8.50 -1.34 12.73
C ALA A 88 -9.65 -1.34 13.75
N PHE A 89 -9.37 -1.73 15.00
CA PHE A 89 -10.32 -1.59 16.10
C PHE A 89 -10.63 -0.13 16.42
N ASP A 90 -9.62 0.76 16.38
CA ASP A 90 -9.84 2.20 16.60
C ASP A 90 -10.79 2.82 15.54
N ILE A 91 -10.68 2.39 14.28
CA ILE A 91 -11.57 2.81 13.19
C ILE A 91 -13.00 2.28 13.39
N LEU A 92 -13.16 1.04 13.89
CA LEU A 92 -14.46 0.44 14.19
C LEU A 92 -15.11 1.11 15.42
N ALA A 93 -14.33 1.40 16.47
CA ALA A 93 -14.79 2.08 17.68
C ALA A 93 -15.32 3.49 17.40
N ARG A 94 -14.66 4.25 16.50
CA ARG A 94 -15.16 5.56 16.00
C ARG A 94 -16.52 5.48 15.29
N GLN A 95 -16.96 4.28 14.91
CA GLN A 95 -18.25 4.02 14.25
C GLN A 95 -19.27 3.38 15.21
N GLY A 96 -18.97 3.35 16.52
CA GLY A 96 -19.84 2.73 17.54
C GLY A 96 -19.81 1.20 17.55
N ILE A 97 -18.91 0.57 16.79
CA ILE A 97 -18.77 -0.89 16.75
C ILE A 97 -17.83 -1.32 17.88
N SER A 98 -18.29 -2.21 18.75
CA SER A 98 -17.47 -2.68 19.88
C SER A 98 -16.30 -3.56 19.42
N GLN A 99 -15.18 -3.48 20.13
CA GLN A 99 -14.01 -4.32 19.86
C GLN A 99 -14.34 -5.81 20.04
N GLN A 100 -15.17 -6.17 21.04
CA GLN A 100 -15.61 -7.55 21.24
C GLN A 100 -16.34 -8.09 20.01
N PHE A 101 -17.31 -7.33 19.47
CA PHE A 101 -18.04 -7.75 18.28
C PHE A 101 -17.10 -8.02 17.09
N ALA A 102 -16.10 -7.15 16.90
CA ALA A 102 -15.10 -7.34 15.86
C ALA A 102 -14.28 -8.62 16.07
N LEU A 103 -13.82 -8.89 17.31
CA LEU A 103 -13.11 -10.11 17.66
C LEU A 103 -13.94 -11.37 17.41
N ASP A 104 -15.25 -11.32 17.66
CA ASP A 104 -16.16 -12.45 17.42
C ASP A 104 -16.27 -12.81 15.92
N GLN A 105 -16.02 -11.85 15.01
CA GLN A 105 -15.99 -12.10 13.55
C GLN A 105 -14.61 -12.59 13.04
N LEU A 106 -13.56 -12.53 13.86
CA LEU A 106 -12.19 -12.83 13.44
C LEU A 106 -11.99 -14.28 12.99
N PRO A 107 -12.50 -15.32 13.67
CA PRO A 107 -12.29 -16.72 13.26
C PRO A 107 -12.88 -17.03 11.88
N GLU A 108 -14.08 -16.53 11.59
CA GLU A 108 -14.74 -16.71 10.28
C GLU A 108 -13.93 -16.04 9.16
N PHE A 109 -13.48 -14.81 9.39
CA PHE A 109 -12.68 -14.05 8.43
C PHE A 109 -11.33 -14.72 8.14
N VAL A 110 -10.62 -15.19 9.18
CA VAL A 110 -9.33 -15.88 9.03
C VAL A 110 -9.50 -17.19 8.28
N LEU A 111 -10.50 -18.01 8.64
CA LEU A 111 -10.77 -19.28 7.96
C LEU A 111 -11.06 -19.08 6.48
N TYR A 112 -11.97 -18.16 6.13
CA TYR A 112 -12.33 -17.88 4.74
C TYR A 112 -11.12 -17.47 3.89
N TRP A 113 -10.27 -16.56 4.37
CA TRP A 113 -9.13 -16.09 3.57
C TRP A 113 -7.95 -17.06 3.57
N MET A 114 -7.82 -17.92 4.58
CA MET A 114 -6.84 -19.01 4.60
C MET A 114 -7.17 -20.07 3.55
N ASP A 115 -8.44 -20.51 3.49
CA ASP A 115 -8.92 -21.47 2.48
C ASP A 115 -8.83 -20.91 1.04
N ARG A 116 -8.94 -19.58 0.88
CA ARG A 116 -8.81 -18.91 -0.42
C ARG A 116 -7.38 -18.81 -0.93
N GLY A 117 -6.37 -18.79 -0.06
CA GLY A 117 -4.95 -18.68 -0.43
C GLY A 117 -4.53 -17.36 -1.10
N ASP A 118 -5.41 -16.34 -1.10
CA ASP A 118 -5.13 -14.99 -1.59
C ASP A 118 -3.86 -14.41 -0.91
N ILE A 119 -3.01 -13.69 -1.67
CA ILE A 119 -1.92 -12.87 -1.11
C ILE A 119 -2.40 -11.42 -1.04
N SER A 120 -2.31 -10.77 0.12
CA SER A 120 -2.71 -9.37 0.26
C SER A 120 -1.95 -8.63 1.37
N ASN A 121 -1.88 -7.31 1.25
CA ASN A 121 -1.49 -6.39 2.32
C ASN A 121 -2.67 -5.58 2.88
N THR A 122 -3.89 -5.75 2.33
CA THR A 122 -5.09 -5.00 2.74
C THR A 122 -6.00 -5.77 3.71
N TRP A 123 -5.50 -6.83 4.36
CA TRP A 123 -6.29 -7.65 5.30
C TRP A 123 -7.01 -6.85 6.38
N ASN A 124 -6.34 -5.83 6.95
CA ASN A 124 -6.94 -4.90 7.91
C ASN A 124 -8.16 -4.16 7.33
N THR A 125 -8.06 -3.68 6.09
CA THR A 125 -9.16 -2.99 5.40
C THR A 125 -10.30 -3.94 5.05
N ARG A 126 -9.98 -5.14 4.53
CA ARG A 126 -10.95 -6.21 4.26
C ARG A 126 -11.69 -6.62 5.53
N PHE A 127 -11.00 -6.69 6.67
CA PHE A 127 -11.59 -7.00 7.98
C PHE A 127 -12.54 -5.90 8.47
N ILE A 128 -12.15 -4.63 8.39
CA ILE A 128 -13.04 -3.49 8.72
C ILE A 128 -14.32 -3.53 7.85
N GLN A 129 -14.19 -3.82 6.55
CA GLN A 129 -15.33 -3.97 5.64
C GLN A 129 -16.23 -5.15 6.02
N HIS A 130 -15.65 -6.31 6.33
CA HIS A 130 -16.37 -7.50 6.80
C HIS A 130 -17.16 -7.21 8.09
N VAL A 131 -16.54 -6.62 9.11
CA VAL A 131 -17.20 -6.29 10.39
C VAL A 131 -18.33 -5.28 10.18
N ARG A 132 -18.14 -4.24 9.36
CA ARG A 132 -19.22 -3.28 9.02
C ARG A 132 -20.42 -3.96 8.39
N TYR A 133 -20.19 -4.86 7.42
CA TYR A 133 -21.24 -5.63 6.77
C TYR A 133 -21.99 -6.52 7.78
N LYS A 134 -21.27 -7.21 8.68
CA LYS A 134 -21.88 -8.04 9.73
C LYS A 134 -22.77 -7.24 10.69
N VAL A 135 -22.35 -6.04 11.12
CA VAL A 135 -23.19 -5.16 11.95
C VAL A 135 -24.48 -4.74 11.23
N GLN A 136 -24.37 -4.32 9.97
CA GLN A 136 -25.52 -3.92 9.16
C GLN A 136 -26.53 -5.07 8.96
N ASN A 137 -26.02 -6.28 8.70
CA ASN A 137 -26.87 -7.46 8.54
C ASN A 137 -27.56 -7.85 9.86
N GLN A 138 -26.88 -7.81 11.00
CA GLN A 138 -27.52 -8.11 12.30
C GLN A 138 -28.65 -7.15 12.65
N GLN A 139 -28.53 -5.86 12.32
CA GLN A 139 -29.60 -4.88 12.51
C GLN A 139 -30.84 -5.20 11.65
N SER A 140 -30.66 -5.77 10.45
CA SER A 140 -31.78 -6.12 9.56
C SER A 140 -32.50 -7.41 10.00
N VAL A 141 -31.76 -8.42 10.47
CA VAL A 141 -32.31 -9.74 10.90
C VAL A 141 -33.35 -9.59 12.03
N SER A 142 -33.22 -8.58 12.89
CA SER A 142 -34.21 -8.29 13.95
C SER A 142 -35.59 -7.86 13.44
N THR A 143 -35.75 -7.57 12.13
CA THR A 143 -37.03 -7.11 11.55
C THR A 143 -37.63 -8.04 10.50
N LYS A 144 -36.92 -9.07 10.02
CA LYS A 144 -37.45 -10.06 9.07
C LYS A 144 -36.92 -11.47 9.29
N THR A 145 -37.84 -12.39 9.51
CA THR A 145 -37.64 -13.83 9.32
C THR A 145 -37.44 -14.12 7.83
N THR A 146 -36.19 -14.16 7.37
CA THR A 146 -35.85 -14.44 5.96
C THR A 146 -34.71 -15.45 5.86
N SER A 147 -35.01 -16.53 5.14
CA SER A 147 -34.19 -17.67 4.71
C SER A 147 -32.72 -17.71 5.14
N MET A 148 -32.39 -18.65 6.04
CA MET A 148 -31.00 -18.99 6.43
C MET A 148 -30.12 -19.41 5.24
N ARG A 149 -30.71 -19.77 4.09
CA ARG A 149 -29.99 -20.25 2.90
C ARG A 149 -29.32 -19.13 2.10
N GLU A 150 -29.82 -17.90 2.15
CA GLU A 150 -29.19 -16.75 1.45
C GLU A 150 -27.99 -16.19 2.23
N GLN A 151 -28.07 -16.20 3.57
CA GLN A 151 -27.02 -15.68 4.45
C GLN A 151 -25.66 -16.40 4.32
N LEU A 152 -25.67 -17.70 3.98
CA LEU A 152 -24.46 -18.50 3.78
C LEU A 152 -23.69 -18.15 2.50
N THR A 153 -24.26 -17.33 1.61
CA THR A 153 -23.68 -17.00 0.29
C THR A 153 -23.63 -15.52 -0.03
N ASP A 154 -24.00 -14.62 0.89
CA ASP A 154 -23.82 -13.18 0.67
C ASP A 154 -22.34 -12.80 0.77
N ARG A 155 -21.75 -12.59 -0.40
CA ARG A 155 -20.31 -12.35 -0.63
C ARG A 155 -20.02 -10.90 -0.99
N SER A 156 -21.01 -10.01 -0.84
CA SER A 156 -20.91 -8.57 -1.15
C SER A 156 -19.75 -7.86 -0.44
N TRP A 157 -19.33 -8.36 0.73
CA TRP A 157 -18.18 -7.85 1.48
C TRP A 157 -16.80 -8.27 0.90
N ALA A 158 -16.73 -9.30 0.05
CA ALA A 158 -15.48 -9.90 -0.43
C ALA A 158 -15.09 -9.49 -1.86
N THR A 159 -15.97 -8.81 -2.61
CA THR A 159 -15.81 -8.57 -4.06
C THR A 159 -15.43 -7.14 -4.46
N THR A 160 -14.90 -6.33 -3.54
CA THR A 160 -14.32 -4.99 -3.87
C THR A 160 -12.94 -5.11 -4.51
N GLY A 161 -12.88 -5.77 -5.67
CA GLY A 161 -11.69 -5.88 -6.50
C GLY A 161 -11.45 -4.61 -7.32
N GLY A 162 -10.31 -3.94 -7.09
CA GLY A 162 -9.69 -2.99 -8.02
C GLY A 162 -10.40 -1.65 -8.21
N GLY A 163 -10.15 -0.67 -7.32
CA GLY A 163 -10.55 0.71 -7.59
C GLY A 163 -10.35 1.68 -6.42
N ASN A 164 -9.44 2.64 -6.61
CA ASN A 164 -9.24 3.86 -5.83
C ASN A 164 -8.86 3.80 -4.33
N ALA A 165 -7.69 4.39 -4.07
CA ALA A 165 -7.41 5.35 -3.00
C ALA A 165 -8.26 5.27 -1.71
N ILE A 166 -7.68 4.68 -0.66
CA ILE A 166 -7.87 5.24 0.68
C ILE A 166 -6.91 6.42 0.78
N GLU A 167 -7.47 7.62 0.93
CA GLU A 167 -6.70 8.86 1.10
C GLU A 167 -5.82 8.80 2.35
N LYS A 168 -4.76 9.61 2.33
CA LYS A 168 -3.80 9.74 3.43
C LYS A 168 -4.50 10.16 4.73
N LEU A 169 -4.16 9.45 5.80
CA LEU A 169 -4.04 10.01 7.15
C LEU A 169 -2.59 9.73 7.60
#